data_AF-A0A0F9I2D6-F1
#
_entry.id   AF-A0A0F9I2D6-F1
#
_cell.length_a   1.000
_cell.length_b   1.000
_cell.length_c   1.000
_cell.angle_alpha   90.00
_cell.angle_beta   90.00
_cell.angle_gamma   90.00
#
_symmetry.space_group_name_H-M   'P 1'
#
loop_
_entity.id
_entity.type
_entity.pdbx_description
1 polymer ?
#
loop_
_entity_poly.entity_id
_entity_poly.type
_entity_poly.pdbx_seq_one_letter_code
_entity_poly.pdbx_strand_id
1 'polypeptide(L)'
;MSLISSCLRLLSSSYGKISVDENFVKYDGEFLLKDHYLLDDASDNLKALFADQPKTQDRFTLKFSVGIEDPVVIDPHDAESIRDKLDNVADALTRIEDGEHFHLTIRVDKAFSNDSSLTVTSVYSQDDFSKYLSNLSLQEALEKWNRFSDCNGVVFKVWDDVPSFRTNSFLFVSAYQFHESIANNNLNREAKELRKSRIDNRNRCSHFANAYLISLIPEDFYLVGSSGNDEIDKHFNILCSALSVIFLADITSVDKDALNYTLKGYKTFSSAVKPDGNTPIFLKELFTIYE
;
A
#
# COMPACT_ATOMS: atom_id res chain seq x y z
N MET A 1 1.21 -9.97 14.50
CA MET A 1 -0.26 -10.24 14.43
C MET A 1 -0.91 -8.95 13.94
N SER A 2 -1.87 -9.03 13.02
CA SER A 2 -2.38 -7.82 12.33
C SER A 2 -3.59 -7.18 12.99
N LEU A 3 -3.79 -5.87 12.82
CA LEU A 3 -4.95 -5.15 13.37
C LEU A 3 -6.28 -5.78 12.94
N ILE A 4 -6.41 -6.10 11.66
CA ILE A 4 -7.62 -6.73 11.10
C ILE A 4 -7.84 -8.12 11.72
N SER A 5 -6.77 -8.92 11.86
CA SER A 5 -6.87 -10.23 12.48
C SER A 5 -7.25 -10.16 13.96
N SER A 6 -6.78 -9.14 14.68
CA SER A 6 -7.18 -8.86 16.05
C SER A 6 -8.65 -8.49 16.12
N CYS A 7 -9.13 -7.55 15.28
CA CYS A 7 -10.55 -7.17 15.22
C CYS A 7 -11.47 -8.39 15.00
N LEU A 8 -11.14 -9.24 14.03
CA LEU A 8 -11.91 -10.45 13.73
C LEU A 8 -11.96 -11.43 14.91
N ARG A 9 -10.82 -11.62 15.61
CA ARG A 9 -10.73 -12.53 16.78
C ARG A 9 -11.47 -12.04 18.02
N LEU A 10 -11.72 -10.73 18.13
CA LEU A 10 -12.55 -10.16 19.21
C LEU A 10 -14.04 -10.35 18.94
N LEU A 11 -14.43 -10.60 17.68
CA LEU A 11 -15.82 -10.76 17.26
C LEU A 11 -16.23 -12.22 17.10
N SER A 12 -15.30 -13.09 16.69
CA SER A 12 -15.55 -14.51 16.49
C SER A 12 -14.28 -15.35 16.75
N SER A 13 -14.48 -16.52 17.33
CA SER A 13 -13.48 -17.57 17.53
C SER A 13 -12.91 -18.12 16.22
N SER A 14 -13.71 -18.11 15.13
CA SER A 14 -13.28 -18.59 13.82
C SER A 14 -13.93 -17.81 12.68
N TYR A 15 -13.14 -17.44 11.69
CA TYR A 15 -13.60 -16.73 10.51
C TYR A 15 -13.00 -17.31 9.23
N GLY A 16 -13.68 -17.08 8.11
CA GLY A 16 -13.18 -17.32 6.76
C GLY A 16 -13.03 -15.99 6.01
N LYS A 17 -11.91 -15.81 5.31
CA LYS A 17 -11.73 -14.68 4.39
C LYS A 17 -12.47 -14.97 3.09
N ILE A 18 -13.36 -14.06 2.67
CA ILE A 18 -14.08 -14.15 1.38
C ILE A 18 -13.32 -13.34 0.33
N SER A 19 -13.13 -12.05 0.58
CA SER A 19 -12.46 -11.13 -0.33
C SER A 19 -11.69 -10.07 0.44
N VAL A 20 -10.57 -9.59 -0.12
CA VAL A 20 -9.85 -8.41 0.39
C VAL A 20 -9.33 -7.62 -0.80
N ASP A 21 -9.59 -6.31 -0.80
CA ASP A 21 -9.02 -5.31 -1.70
C ASP A 21 -8.20 -4.32 -0.87
N GLU A 22 -6.88 -4.34 -1.07
CA GLU A 22 -5.91 -3.52 -0.35
C GLU A 22 -5.11 -2.69 -1.35
N ASN A 23 -5.15 -1.36 -1.23
CA ASN A 23 -4.45 -0.45 -2.13
C ASN A 23 -4.06 0.86 -1.43
N PHE A 24 -3.54 1.84 -2.17
CA PHE A 24 -3.10 3.11 -1.58
C PHE A 24 -4.21 3.94 -0.93
N VAL A 25 -5.48 3.75 -1.32
CA VAL A 25 -6.59 4.63 -0.92
C VAL A 25 -7.50 3.96 0.11
N LYS A 26 -7.63 2.64 0.04
CA LYS A 26 -8.53 1.91 0.94
C LYS A 26 -8.03 0.50 1.25
N TYR A 27 -8.57 -0.01 2.34
CA TYR A 27 -8.66 -1.44 2.63
C TYR A 27 -10.15 -1.81 2.69
N ASP A 28 -10.53 -2.90 2.04
CA ASP A 28 -11.91 -3.39 2.02
C ASP A 28 -11.88 -4.92 2.12
N GLY A 29 -12.24 -5.46 3.27
CA GLY A 29 -12.17 -6.89 3.56
C GLY A 29 -13.55 -7.45 3.94
N GLU A 30 -13.92 -8.56 3.34
CA GLU A 30 -15.15 -9.29 3.61
C GLU A 30 -14.83 -10.66 4.23
N PHE A 31 -15.47 -10.92 5.37
CA PHE A 31 -15.21 -12.10 6.20
C PHE A 31 -16.51 -12.79 6.58
N LEU A 32 -16.50 -14.12 6.49
CA LEU A 32 -17.52 -14.98 7.06
C LEU A 32 -17.15 -15.26 8.52
N LEU A 33 -17.98 -14.82 9.46
CA LEU A 33 -17.86 -15.16 10.87
C LEU A 33 -18.59 -16.48 11.10
N LYS A 34 -17.89 -17.49 11.61
CA LYS A 34 -18.46 -18.85 11.73
C LYS A 34 -19.28 -19.04 13.00
N ASP A 35 -19.09 -18.17 13.98
CA ASP A 35 -19.89 -18.18 15.18
C ASP A 35 -21.18 -17.41 14.93
N HIS A 36 -22.32 -18.03 15.24
CA HIS A 36 -23.63 -17.36 15.19
C HIS A 36 -23.91 -16.55 16.48
N TYR A 37 -22.85 -16.02 17.10
CA TYR A 37 -22.90 -15.20 18.30
C TYR A 37 -21.69 -14.26 18.35
N LEU A 38 -21.81 -13.15 19.08
CA LEU A 38 -20.68 -12.28 19.42
C LEU A 38 -20.01 -12.80 20.70
N LEU A 39 -18.69 -12.68 20.79
CA LEU A 39 -17.96 -13.03 22.02
C LEU A 39 -18.35 -12.10 23.18
N ASP A 40 -18.30 -12.65 24.40
CA ASP A 40 -18.43 -11.85 25.62
C ASP A 40 -17.40 -10.71 25.60
N ASP A 41 -17.81 -9.52 26.04
CA ASP A 41 -17.01 -8.29 26.05
C ASP A 41 -16.59 -7.73 24.67
N ALA A 42 -17.19 -8.19 23.55
CA ALA A 42 -16.87 -7.70 22.21
C ALA A 42 -16.91 -6.16 22.07
N SER A 43 -17.90 -5.51 22.70
CA SER A 43 -18.00 -4.04 22.73
C SER A 43 -16.77 -3.38 23.35
N ASP A 44 -16.39 -3.80 24.56
CA ASP A 44 -15.31 -3.17 25.31
C ASP A 44 -13.95 -3.48 24.67
N ASN A 45 -13.80 -4.68 24.12
CA ASN A 45 -12.63 -5.10 23.37
C ASN A 45 -12.45 -4.31 22.07
N LEU A 46 -13.53 -4.08 21.31
CA LEU A 46 -13.48 -3.23 20.12
C LEU A 46 -13.14 -1.79 20.48
N LYS A 47 -13.78 -1.24 21.52
CA LYS A 47 -13.46 0.10 22.03
C LYS A 47 -11.98 0.21 22.37
N ALA A 48 -11.43 -0.73 23.13
CA ALA A 48 -10.01 -0.75 23.48
C ALA A 48 -9.10 -0.86 22.25
N LEU A 49 -9.44 -1.74 21.29
CA LEU A 49 -8.65 -1.94 20.08
C LEU A 49 -8.51 -0.64 19.28
N PHE A 50 -9.57 0.16 19.18
CA PHE A 50 -9.61 1.41 18.40
C PHE A 50 -9.29 2.67 19.22
N ALA A 51 -9.41 2.64 20.55
CA ALA A 51 -9.03 3.75 21.43
C ALA A 51 -7.53 4.08 21.38
N ASP A 52 -6.67 3.08 21.12
CA ASP A 52 -5.23 3.26 20.95
C ASP A 52 -4.82 3.63 19.50
N GLN A 53 -5.77 3.61 18.57
CA GLN A 53 -5.60 3.91 17.14
C GLN A 53 -5.72 5.37 16.67
N PRO A 54 -5.94 6.41 17.51
CA PRO A 54 -5.93 7.82 17.07
C PRO A 54 -4.63 8.29 16.38
N LYS A 55 -3.59 7.43 16.31
CA LYS A 55 -2.35 7.67 15.58
C LYS A 55 -2.47 7.47 14.06
N THR A 56 -3.62 7.01 13.55
CA THR A 56 -3.95 7.03 12.12
C THR A 56 -5.04 8.06 11.88
N GLN A 57 -4.94 8.84 10.81
CA GLN A 57 -6.04 9.71 10.35
C GLN A 57 -7.07 8.91 9.52
N ASP A 58 -6.93 7.58 9.47
CA ASP A 58 -7.71 6.69 8.64
C ASP A 58 -9.13 6.52 9.21
N ARG A 59 -10.13 6.44 8.34
CA ARG A 59 -11.52 6.25 8.74
C ARG A 59 -11.91 4.79 8.63
N PHE A 60 -12.34 4.21 9.74
CA PHE A 60 -12.78 2.83 9.80
C PHE A 60 -14.30 2.72 9.74
N THR A 61 -14.79 1.62 9.17
CA THR A 61 -16.21 1.28 9.14
C THR A 61 -16.34 -0.23 9.22
N LEU A 62 -17.09 -0.71 10.21
CA LEU A 62 -17.44 -2.11 10.37
C LEU A 62 -18.90 -2.28 9.97
N LYS A 63 -19.17 -3.14 8.99
CA LYS A 63 -20.53 -3.45 8.53
C LYS A 63 -20.83 -4.91 8.80
N PHE A 64 -21.78 -5.16 9.68
CA PHE A 64 -22.28 -6.48 10.01
C PHE A 64 -23.50 -6.79 9.16
N SER A 65 -23.52 -7.93 8.47
CA SER A 65 -24.67 -8.41 7.69
C SER A 65 -25.05 -9.79 8.20
N VAL A 66 -26.27 -9.93 8.73
CA VAL A 66 -26.77 -11.15 9.36
C VAL A 66 -27.96 -11.65 8.55
N GLY A 67 -27.78 -12.75 7.81
CA GLY A 67 -28.83 -13.30 6.95
C GLY A 67 -29.39 -12.28 5.97
N ILE A 68 -30.71 -12.15 5.92
CA ILE A 68 -31.43 -11.16 5.09
C ILE A 68 -31.72 -9.82 5.79
N GLU A 69 -31.29 -9.65 7.04
CA GLU A 69 -31.57 -8.42 7.78
C GLU A 69 -30.79 -7.20 7.27
N ASP A 70 -31.29 -6.01 7.59
CA ASP A 70 -30.59 -4.77 7.27
C ASP A 70 -29.24 -4.72 7.98
N PRO A 71 -28.15 -4.35 7.27
CA PRO A 71 -26.82 -4.39 7.83
C PRO A 71 -26.61 -3.30 8.88
N VAL A 72 -25.94 -3.66 9.98
CA VAL A 72 -25.57 -2.73 11.04
C VAL A 72 -24.19 -2.15 10.76
N VAL A 73 -24.09 -0.82 10.73
CA VAL A 73 -22.84 -0.11 10.42
C VAL A 73 -22.31 0.63 11.66
N ILE A 74 -21.09 0.29 12.06
CA ILE A 74 -20.38 0.86 13.20
C ILE A 74 -19.17 1.66 12.70
N ASP A 75 -19.07 2.92 13.14
CA ASP A 75 -17.79 3.63 13.11
C ASP A 75 -17.12 3.36 14.46
N PRO A 76 -15.99 2.63 14.50
CA PRO A 76 -15.35 2.27 15.76
C PRO A 76 -14.70 3.46 16.49
N HIS A 77 -14.64 4.64 15.88
CA HIS A 77 -14.22 5.87 16.58
C HIS A 77 -15.37 6.56 17.31
N ASP A 78 -16.62 6.17 17.01
CA ASP A 78 -17.81 6.62 17.74
C ASP A 78 -18.11 5.64 18.88
N ALA A 79 -17.32 5.73 19.95
CA ALA A 79 -17.35 4.80 21.07
C ALA A 79 -18.70 4.76 21.81
N GLU A 80 -19.52 5.81 21.71
CA GLU A 80 -20.84 5.85 22.32
C GLU A 80 -21.83 4.93 21.60
N SER A 81 -21.72 4.77 20.27
CA SER A 81 -22.68 3.96 19.50
C SER A 81 -22.30 2.49 19.33
N ILE A 82 -21.06 2.08 19.68
CA ILE A 82 -20.59 0.69 19.48
C ILE A 82 -21.49 -0.32 20.22
N ARG A 83 -21.81 -0.07 21.50
CA ARG A 83 -22.55 -1.02 22.33
C ARG A 83 -23.96 -1.25 21.78
N ASP A 84 -24.73 -0.17 21.63
CA ASP A 84 -26.12 -0.22 21.15
C ASP A 84 -26.22 -0.88 19.77
N LYS A 85 -25.23 -0.64 18.89
CA LYS A 85 -25.19 -1.27 17.57
C LYS A 85 -24.83 -2.75 17.63
N LEU A 86 -23.91 -3.17 18.50
CA LEU A 86 -23.60 -4.59 18.68
C LEU A 86 -24.76 -5.35 19.34
N ASP A 87 -25.53 -4.71 20.21
CA ASP A 87 -26.75 -5.30 20.76
C ASP A 87 -27.77 -5.59 19.63
N ASN A 88 -27.93 -4.69 18.66
CA ASN A 88 -28.75 -4.95 17.46
C ASN A 88 -28.22 -6.12 16.62
N VAL A 89 -26.88 -6.28 16.51
CA VAL A 89 -26.27 -7.42 15.82
C VAL A 89 -26.54 -8.72 16.59
N ALA A 90 -26.43 -8.71 17.91
CA ALA A 90 -26.72 -9.86 18.75
C ALA A 90 -28.20 -10.28 18.62
N ASP A 91 -29.12 -9.32 18.64
CA ASP A 91 -30.55 -9.58 18.42
C ASP A 91 -30.80 -10.19 17.03
N ALA A 92 -30.18 -9.65 15.97
CA ALA A 92 -30.25 -10.20 14.62
C ALA A 92 -29.74 -11.65 14.55
N LEU A 93 -28.63 -11.95 15.24
CA LEU A 93 -28.06 -13.30 15.30
C LEU A 93 -29.00 -14.32 15.94
N THR A 94 -29.88 -13.92 16.86
CA THR A 94 -30.89 -14.83 17.42
C THR A 94 -31.97 -15.26 16.42
N ARG A 95 -32.12 -14.51 15.32
CA ARG A 95 -33.13 -14.72 14.28
C ARG A 95 -32.58 -15.38 13.02
N ILE A 96 -31.28 -15.70 12.99
CA ILE A 96 -30.64 -16.29 11.82
C ILE A 96 -31.21 -17.69 11.52
N GLU A 97 -31.56 -17.92 10.26
CA GLU A 97 -32.15 -19.20 9.81
C GLU A 97 -31.08 -20.15 9.21
N ASP A 98 -31.45 -21.43 9.06
CA ASP A 98 -30.58 -22.44 8.44
C ASP A 98 -30.22 -22.05 7.00
N GLY A 99 -28.92 -21.91 6.74
CA GLY A 99 -28.38 -21.51 5.43
C GLY A 99 -28.09 -20.01 5.31
N GLU A 100 -28.46 -19.21 6.30
CA GLU A 100 -28.04 -17.81 6.40
C GLU A 100 -26.64 -17.69 7.01
N HIS A 101 -26.00 -16.54 6.78
CA HIS A 101 -24.60 -16.32 7.10
C HIS A 101 -24.39 -15.01 7.83
N PHE A 102 -23.39 -15.01 8.72
CA PHE A 102 -22.93 -13.82 9.42
C PHE A 102 -21.66 -13.28 8.77
N HIS A 103 -21.79 -12.14 8.12
CA HIS A 103 -20.70 -11.48 7.43
C HIS A 103 -20.26 -10.21 8.15
N LEU A 104 -18.95 -9.98 8.15
CA LEU A 104 -18.35 -8.71 8.53
C LEU A 104 -17.59 -8.14 7.34
N THR A 105 -17.94 -6.92 6.96
CA THR A 105 -17.12 -6.10 6.07
C THR A 105 -16.36 -5.08 6.91
N ILE A 106 -15.03 -5.06 6.78
CA ILE A 106 -14.16 -4.05 7.39
C ILE A 106 -13.65 -3.16 6.27
N ARG A 107 -14.09 -1.90 6.28
CA ARG A 107 -13.62 -0.87 5.36
C ARG A 107 -12.77 0.13 6.09
N VAL A 108 -11.63 0.46 5.49
CA VAL A 108 -10.77 1.56 5.93
C VAL A 108 -10.52 2.49 4.76
N ASP A 109 -11.00 3.73 4.87
CA ASP A 109 -10.63 4.80 3.94
C ASP A 109 -9.35 5.45 4.47
N LYS A 110 -8.26 5.33 3.72
CA LYS A 110 -6.93 5.77 4.15
C LYS A 110 -6.76 7.27 3.94
N ALA A 111 -6.32 7.95 4.99
CA ALA A 111 -5.99 9.35 4.94
C ALA A 111 -4.52 9.56 4.55
N PHE A 112 -4.28 10.67 3.87
CA PHE A 112 -2.95 11.17 3.58
C PHE A 112 -2.68 12.34 4.51
N SER A 113 -1.94 12.10 5.59
CA SER A 113 -1.51 13.18 6.46
C SER A 113 -0.27 13.84 5.85
N ASN A 114 -0.40 15.10 5.43
CA ASN A 114 0.72 15.99 5.12
C ASN A 114 1.02 16.91 6.31
N ASP A 115 1.04 16.33 7.51
CA ASP A 115 1.38 17.07 8.71
C ASP A 115 2.87 16.86 9.00
N SER A 116 3.63 17.94 9.10
CA SER A 116 5.10 17.96 9.10
C SER A 116 5.76 17.54 7.77
N SER A 117 7.09 17.57 7.72
CA SER A 117 7.91 17.36 6.52
C SER A 117 7.73 16.01 5.79
N LEU A 118 6.90 15.08 6.28
CA LEU A 118 6.73 13.72 5.78
C LEU A 118 5.26 13.40 5.54
N THR A 119 5.00 12.59 4.51
CA THR A 119 3.68 12.02 4.26
C THR A 119 3.58 10.67 4.95
N VAL A 120 2.48 10.39 5.65
CA VAL A 120 2.24 9.10 6.30
C VAL A 120 0.96 8.48 5.76
N THR A 121 0.99 7.17 5.52
CA THR A 121 -0.16 6.37 5.09
C THR A 121 -0.06 4.96 5.68
N SER A 122 -1.16 4.20 5.64
CA SER A 122 -1.24 2.85 6.21
C SER A 122 -1.33 1.74 5.16
N VAL A 123 -0.87 0.54 5.51
CA VAL A 123 -1.09 -0.73 4.81
C VAL A 123 -1.60 -1.72 5.86
N TYR A 124 -2.79 -2.28 5.66
CA TYR A 124 -3.46 -3.17 6.62
C TYR A 124 -3.21 -4.65 6.37
N SER A 125 -2.81 -5.02 5.14
CA SER A 125 -2.31 -6.35 4.81
C SER A 125 -1.16 -6.27 3.81
N GLN A 126 0.06 -6.66 4.22
CA GLN A 126 1.22 -6.74 3.33
C GLN A 126 0.96 -7.72 2.18
N ASP A 127 0.38 -8.88 2.47
CA ASP A 127 0.10 -9.90 1.47
C ASP A 127 -0.86 -9.40 0.39
N ASP A 128 -1.99 -8.80 0.77
CA ASP A 128 -2.96 -8.31 -0.20
C ASP A 128 -2.46 -7.05 -0.92
N PHE A 129 -1.65 -6.21 -0.25
CA PHE A 129 -0.96 -5.09 -0.90
C PHE A 129 0.05 -5.57 -1.95
N SER A 130 0.81 -6.63 -1.66
CA SER A 130 1.74 -7.22 -2.63
C SER A 130 1.01 -7.72 -3.88
N LYS A 131 -0.14 -8.39 -3.71
CA LYS A 131 -0.99 -8.81 -4.83
C LYS A 131 -1.52 -7.63 -5.64
N TYR A 132 -1.95 -6.56 -4.96
CA TYR A 132 -2.37 -5.33 -5.63
C TYR A 132 -1.25 -4.77 -6.50
N LEU A 133 -0.03 -4.65 -5.96
CA LEU A 133 1.13 -4.16 -6.72
C LEU A 133 1.46 -5.06 -7.92
N SER A 134 1.49 -6.38 -7.74
CA SER A 134 1.81 -7.34 -8.82
C SER A 134 0.74 -7.39 -9.92
N ASN A 135 -0.48 -6.90 -9.65
CA ASN A 135 -1.56 -6.84 -10.64
C ASN A 135 -1.57 -5.53 -11.46
N LEU A 136 -0.77 -4.54 -11.09
CA LEU A 136 -0.66 -3.30 -11.85
C LEU A 136 0.23 -3.51 -13.07
N SER A 137 -0.19 -2.96 -14.21
CA SER A 137 0.73 -2.82 -15.33
C SER A 137 1.87 -1.85 -15.00
N LEU A 138 2.98 -1.92 -15.74
CA LEU A 138 4.12 -1.00 -15.51
C LEU A 138 3.67 0.47 -15.54
N GLN A 139 2.82 0.84 -16.50
CA GLN A 139 2.28 2.19 -16.61
C GLN A 139 1.43 2.56 -15.38
N GLU A 140 0.47 1.72 -15.01
CA GLU A 140 -0.40 1.97 -13.86
C GLU A 140 0.41 2.07 -12.57
N ALA A 141 1.41 1.21 -12.39
CA ALA A 141 2.31 1.27 -11.25
C ALA A 141 3.00 2.64 -11.18
N LEU A 142 3.67 3.07 -12.25
CA LEU A 142 4.35 4.36 -12.28
C LEU A 142 3.38 5.52 -12.00
N GLU A 143 2.19 5.53 -12.60
CA GLU A 143 1.17 6.57 -12.35
C GLU A 143 0.67 6.56 -10.89
N LYS A 144 0.41 5.38 -10.31
CA LYS A 144 -0.06 5.25 -8.93
C LYS A 144 0.99 5.69 -7.93
N TRP A 145 2.26 5.38 -8.16
CA TRP A 145 3.36 5.86 -7.32
C TRP A 145 3.66 7.35 -7.55
N ASN A 146 3.38 7.88 -8.74
CA ASN A 146 3.66 9.29 -9.06
C ASN A 146 2.91 10.28 -8.16
N ARG A 147 1.80 9.86 -7.55
CA ARG A 147 1.06 10.64 -6.55
C ARG A 147 1.92 11.07 -5.34
N PHE A 148 3.05 10.40 -5.12
CA PHE A 148 4.00 10.67 -4.04
C PHE A 148 5.24 11.45 -4.48
N SER A 149 5.34 11.79 -5.77
CA SER A 149 6.56 12.39 -6.34
C SER A 149 6.91 13.78 -5.77
N ASP A 150 5.93 14.49 -5.22
CA ASP A 150 6.10 15.82 -4.61
C ASP A 150 6.32 15.77 -3.09
N CYS A 151 6.19 14.60 -2.48
CA CYS A 151 6.43 14.37 -1.06
C CYS A 151 7.95 14.40 -0.77
N ASN A 152 8.37 14.95 0.38
CA ASN A 152 9.79 14.87 0.76
C ASN A 152 10.22 13.46 1.20
N GLY A 153 9.25 12.58 1.42
CA GLY A 153 9.40 11.22 1.91
C GLY A 153 8.05 10.71 2.37
N VAL A 154 7.80 9.42 2.15
CA VAL A 154 6.54 8.76 2.52
C VAL A 154 6.82 7.61 3.46
N VAL A 155 6.07 7.55 4.55
CA VAL A 155 6.07 6.43 5.49
C VAL A 155 4.81 5.61 5.31
N PHE A 156 4.99 4.33 5.00
CA PHE A 156 3.95 3.32 4.99
C PHE A 156 4.00 2.58 6.34
N LYS A 157 3.03 2.87 7.21
CA LYS A 157 2.78 2.11 8.44
C LYS A 157 2.10 0.80 8.07
N VAL A 158 2.82 -0.30 8.20
CA VAL A 158 2.30 -1.63 7.89
C VAL A 158 1.73 -2.24 9.17
N TRP A 159 0.43 -2.55 9.19
CA TRP A 159 -0.27 -3.15 10.33
C TRP A 159 -0.09 -4.67 10.43
N ASP A 160 0.97 -5.17 9.82
CA ASP A 160 1.51 -6.51 10.00
C ASP A 160 2.84 -6.42 10.75
N ASP A 161 3.28 -7.56 11.28
CA ASP A 161 4.59 -7.68 11.90
C ASP A 161 5.61 -8.02 10.80
N VAL A 162 6.26 -7.00 10.27
CA VAL A 162 7.10 -7.07 9.07
C VAL A 162 8.45 -6.43 9.32
N PRO A 163 9.54 -6.91 8.68
CA PRO A 163 10.81 -6.20 8.72
C PRO A 163 10.67 -4.82 8.07
N SER A 164 11.33 -3.82 8.64
CA SER A 164 11.40 -2.50 8.01
C SER A 164 12.32 -2.52 6.79
N PHE A 165 11.90 -1.86 5.72
CA PHE A 165 12.71 -1.65 4.52
C PHE A 165 12.46 -0.26 3.96
N ARG A 166 13.37 0.23 3.10
CA ARG A 166 13.27 1.59 2.59
C ARG A 166 13.87 1.77 1.20
N THR A 167 13.55 2.90 0.60
CA THR A 167 14.28 3.52 -0.50
C THR A 167 14.74 4.91 -0.05
N ASN A 168 15.17 5.78 -0.97
CA ASN A 168 15.41 7.18 -0.61
C ASN A 168 14.09 7.91 -0.28
N SER A 169 13.00 7.54 -0.96
CA SER A 169 11.72 8.25 -0.89
C SER A 169 10.67 7.56 -0.02
N PHE A 170 10.77 6.24 0.16
CA PHE A 170 9.74 5.45 0.83
C PHE A 170 10.32 4.67 2.02
N LEU A 171 9.62 4.68 3.15
CA LEU A 171 9.93 3.86 4.32
C LEU A 171 8.72 2.99 4.65
N PHE A 172 8.93 1.69 4.69
CA PHE A 172 7.95 0.72 5.17
C PHE A 172 8.38 0.22 6.54
N VAL A 173 7.48 0.30 7.51
CA VAL A 173 7.79 -0.05 8.89
C VAL A 173 6.53 -0.54 9.57
N SER A 174 6.67 -1.53 10.44
CA SER A 174 5.56 -2.02 11.24
C SER A 174 4.96 -0.88 12.07
N ALA A 175 3.63 -0.75 12.05
CA ALA A 175 2.90 0.25 12.83
C ALA A 175 3.17 0.13 14.34
N TYR A 176 3.47 -1.09 14.81
CA TYR A 176 3.80 -1.38 16.22
C TYR A 176 5.19 -0.88 16.63
N GLN A 177 6.08 -0.64 15.67
CA GLN A 177 7.47 -0.21 15.90
C GLN A 177 7.71 1.24 15.47
N PHE A 178 6.71 1.91 14.89
CA PHE A 178 6.89 3.24 14.32
C PHE A 178 7.13 4.31 15.39
N HIS A 179 8.16 5.13 15.14
CA HIS A 179 8.43 6.36 15.86
C HIS A 179 8.94 7.42 14.86
N GLU A 180 8.60 8.70 15.02
CA GLU A 180 8.99 9.74 14.04
C GLU A 180 10.51 9.85 13.83
N SER A 181 11.30 9.60 14.87
CA SER A 181 12.76 9.56 14.80
C SER A 181 13.27 8.48 13.83
N ILE A 182 12.56 7.36 13.67
CA ILE A 182 12.90 6.32 12.71
C ILE A 182 12.76 6.87 11.29
N ALA A 183 11.67 7.59 11.00
CA ALA A 183 11.47 8.17 9.67
C ALA A 183 12.55 9.23 9.34
N ASN A 184 12.88 10.09 10.30
CA ASN A 184 13.89 11.13 10.10
C ASN A 184 15.30 10.58 9.87
N ASN A 185 15.65 9.44 10.50
CA ASN A 185 16.97 8.83 10.34
C ASN A 185 17.10 7.96 9.09
N ASN A 186 15.98 7.46 8.56
CA ASN A 186 15.98 6.48 7.46
C ASN A 186 15.66 7.09 6.10
N LEU A 187 14.92 8.19 6.02
CA LEU A 187 14.60 8.79 4.73
C LEU A 187 15.71 9.78 4.33
N ASN A 188 16.41 9.45 3.23
CA ASN A 188 17.37 10.36 2.65
C ASN A 188 16.60 11.39 1.82
N ARG A 189 16.40 12.56 2.41
CA ARG A 189 15.71 13.67 1.75
C ARG A 189 16.67 14.31 0.76
N GLU A 190 16.78 13.71 -0.42
CA GLU A 190 17.43 14.39 -1.53
C GLU A 190 16.74 15.76 -1.68
N ALA A 191 17.53 16.84 -1.73
CA ALA A 191 16.95 18.17 -1.79
C ALA A 191 16.01 18.24 -2.99
N LYS A 192 14.79 18.77 -2.83
CA LYS A 192 13.82 18.89 -3.93
C LYS A 192 14.44 19.48 -5.21
N GLU A 193 15.40 20.39 -5.05
CA GLU A 193 16.17 20.98 -6.15
C GLU A 193 17.03 19.96 -6.92
N LEU A 194 17.68 19.00 -6.24
CA LEU A 194 18.48 17.97 -6.89
C LEU A 194 17.57 17.01 -7.67
N ARG A 195 16.46 16.56 -7.06
CA ARG A 195 15.43 15.78 -7.75
C ARG A 195 14.91 16.49 -9.00
N LYS A 196 14.54 17.76 -8.85
CA LYS A 196 14.07 18.59 -9.97
C LYS A 196 15.14 18.70 -11.05
N SER A 197 16.40 18.93 -10.69
CA SER A 197 17.52 18.97 -11.63
C SER A 197 17.69 17.65 -12.39
N ARG A 198 17.50 16.49 -11.76
CA ARG A 198 17.56 15.18 -12.43
C ARG A 198 16.42 15.03 -13.44
N ILE A 199 15.19 15.39 -13.06
CA ILE A 199 14.03 15.36 -13.95
C ILE A 199 14.20 16.33 -15.13
N ASP A 200 14.70 17.54 -14.88
CA ASP A 200 14.98 18.53 -15.92
C ASP A 200 16.07 18.04 -16.87
N ASN A 201 17.12 17.40 -16.34
CA ASN A 201 18.17 16.79 -17.15
C ASN A 201 17.62 15.67 -18.03
N ARG A 202 16.77 14.78 -17.50
CA ARG A 202 16.07 13.75 -18.30
C ARG A 202 15.31 14.42 -19.45
N ASN A 203 14.46 15.39 -19.14
CA ASN A 203 13.64 16.06 -20.15
C ASN A 203 14.46 16.83 -21.20
N ARG A 204 15.70 17.23 -20.87
CA ARG A 204 16.63 17.90 -21.78
C ARG A 204 17.41 16.93 -22.66
N CYS A 205 17.81 15.79 -22.11
CA CYS A 205 18.70 14.83 -22.76
C CYS A 205 17.96 13.67 -23.44
N SER A 206 16.72 13.41 -23.07
CA SER A 206 15.89 12.34 -23.63
C SER A 206 14.46 12.80 -23.93
N HIS A 207 13.85 12.14 -24.93
CA HIS A 207 12.44 12.29 -25.24
C HIS A 207 11.65 11.14 -24.58
N PHE A 208 11.13 11.40 -23.39
CA PHE A 208 10.21 10.48 -22.71
C PHE A 208 8.75 10.87 -22.97
N ALA A 209 8.02 10.05 -23.73
CA ALA A 209 6.66 10.35 -24.16
C ALA A 209 5.67 10.57 -23.00
N ASN A 210 5.86 9.87 -21.88
CA ASN A 210 4.98 9.94 -20.70
C ASN A 210 5.50 10.92 -19.62
N ALA A 211 6.46 11.80 -19.95
CA ALA A 211 7.13 12.67 -18.97
C ALA A 211 6.19 13.56 -18.16
N TYR A 212 5.03 13.94 -18.71
CA TYR A 212 4.04 14.77 -18.02
C TYR A 212 3.22 14.01 -16.96
N LEU A 213 3.20 12.67 -17.02
CA LEU A 213 2.50 11.81 -16.05
C LEU A 213 3.44 11.25 -14.99
N ILE A 214 4.75 11.20 -15.28
CA ILE A 214 5.73 10.46 -14.48
C ILE A 214 6.92 11.38 -14.15
N SER A 215 6.92 11.89 -12.92
CA SER A 215 7.96 12.68 -12.25
C SER A 215 8.75 11.85 -11.23
N LEU A 216 8.78 10.53 -11.41
CA LEU A 216 9.57 9.58 -10.61
C LEU A 216 11.02 9.47 -11.11
N ILE A 217 11.94 9.13 -10.20
CA ILE A 217 13.36 8.89 -10.48
C ILE A 217 13.76 7.48 -9.98
N PRO A 218 14.84 6.88 -10.50
CA PRO A 218 15.28 5.54 -10.07
C PRO A 218 15.44 5.38 -8.55
N GLU A 219 15.96 6.41 -7.86
CA GLU A 219 16.19 6.46 -6.41
C GLU A 219 14.91 6.25 -5.59
N ASP A 220 13.74 6.56 -6.15
CA ASP A 220 12.45 6.34 -5.49
C ASP A 220 12.20 4.85 -5.21
N PHE A 221 12.78 3.97 -6.02
CA PHE A 221 12.53 2.52 -5.98
C PHE A 221 13.77 1.67 -5.71
N TYR A 222 14.95 2.29 -5.57
CA TYR A 222 16.15 1.56 -5.19
C TYR A 222 16.05 1.08 -3.74
N LEU A 223 15.86 -0.24 -3.57
CA LEU A 223 15.65 -0.86 -2.26
C LEU A 223 16.91 -0.95 -1.42
N VAL A 224 16.76 -0.61 -0.14
CA VAL A 224 17.74 -0.78 0.93
C VAL A 224 17.14 -1.70 1.98
N GLY A 225 17.58 -2.96 1.96
CA GLY A 225 17.00 -4.05 2.76
C GLY A 225 15.90 -4.80 1.99
N SER A 226 15.57 -6.00 2.46
CA SER A 226 14.45 -6.79 1.92
C SER A 226 13.16 -6.48 2.67
N SER A 227 12.03 -6.45 1.95
CA SER A 227 10.71 -6.31 2.55
C SER A 227 10.19 -7.56 3.27
N GLY A 228 10.89 -8.69 3.13
CA GLY A 228 10.40 -10.00 3.56
C GLY A 228 9.28 -10.56 2.68
N ASN A 229 8.95 -9.89 1.56
CA ASN A 229 7.98 -10.33 0.57
C ASN A 229 8.58 -10.17 -0.84
N ASP A 230 8.88 -11.30 -1.49
CA ASP A 230 9.59 -11.33 -2.78
C ASP A 230 8.84 -10.57 -3.90
N GLU A 231 7.51 -10.53 -3.86
CA GLU A 231 6.71 -9.82 -4.86
C GLU A 231 6.84 -8.30 -4.72
N ILE A 232 6.91 -7.78 -3.49
CA ILE A 232 7.21 -6.36 -3.24
C ILE A 232 8.62 -6.04 -3.69
N ASP A 233 9.61 -6.86 -3.33
CA ASP A 233 11.01 -6.64 -3.68
C ASP A 233 11.18 -6.60 -5.22
N LYS A 234 10.55 -7.55 -5.92
CA LYS A 234 10.51 -7.64 -7.37
C LYS A 234 9.82 -6.43 -8.01
N HIS A 235 8.69 -5.99 -7.46
CA HIS A 235 7.95 -4.81 -7.95
C HIS A 235 8.83 -3.56 -7.96
N PHE A 236 9.50 -3.27 -6.84
CA PHE A 236 10.42 -2.14 -6.73
C PHE A 236 11.61 -2.24 -7.68
N ASN A 237 12.21 -3.44 -7.80
CA ASN A 237 13.33 -3.68 -8.70
C ASN A 237 12.95 -3.45 -10.18
N ILE A 238 11.73 -3.86 -10.58
CA ILE A 238 11.19 -3.60 -11.93
C ILE A 238 11.06 -2.11 -12.17
N LEU A 239 10.44 -1.37 -11.24
CA LEU A 239 10.24 0.08 -11.38
C LEU A 239 11.56 0.84 -11.42
N CYS A 240 12.50 0.48 -10.56
CA CYS A 240 13.83 1.08 -10.55
C CYS A 240 14.56 0.83 -11.87
N SER A 241 14.56 -0.42 -12.37
CA SER A 241 15.19 -0.77 -13.66
C SER A 241 14.56 -0.02 -14.82
N ALA A 242 13.22 0.04 -14.87
CA ALA A 242 12.50 0.74 -15.92
C ALA A 242 12.83 2.23 -15.93
N LEU A 243 12.86 2.88 -14.76
CA LEU A 243 13.24 4.28 -14.64
C LEU A 243 14.71 4.50 -15.02
N SER A 244 15.63 3.63 -14.63
CA SER A 244 17.04 3.74 -15.07
C SER A 244 17.16 3.72 -16.59
N VAL A 245 16.45 2.82 -17.28
CA VAL A 245 16.41 2.80 -18.75
C VAL A 245 15.80 4.09 -19.32
N ILE A 246 14.73 4.62 -18.71
CA ILE A 246 14.12 5.89 -19.12
C ILE A 246 15.11 7.06 -19.05
N PHE A 247 15.96 7.10 -18.03
CA PHE A 247 16.96 8.13 -17.85
C PHE A 247 18.20 7.95 -18.76
N LEU A 248 18.51 6.72 -19.17
CA LEU A 248 19.67 6.42 -20.00
C LEU A 248 19.39 6.43 -21.50
N ALA A 249 18.15 6.23 -21.94
CA ALA A 249 17.79 6.14 -23.35
C ALA A 249 17.38 7.48 -23.98
N ASP A 250 17.67 7.66 -25.27
CA ASP A 250 17.36 8.90 -26.00
C ASP A 250 15.86 9.10 -26.23
N ILE A 251 15.13 8.03 -26.50
CA ILE A 251 13.68 8.06 -26.73
C ILE A 251 13.06 6.91 -25.96
N THR A 252 12.08 7.21 -25.12
CA THR A 252 11.34 6.21 -24.35
C THR A 252 9.84 6.47 -24.33
N SER A 253 9.09 5.40 -24.15
CA SER A 253 7.65 5.44 -23.87
C SER A 253 7.24 4.21 -23.08
N VAL A 254 6.29 4.37 -22.18
CA VAL A 254 5.64 3.28 -21.47
C VAL A 254 4.21 3.16 -21.98
N ASP A 255 3.83 1.94 -22.35
CA ASP A 255 2.46 1.58 -22.74
C ASP A 255 2.10 0.24 -22.07
N LYS A 256 1.18 0.30 -21.10
CA LYS A 256 0.81 -0.84 -20.24
C LYS A 256 2.05 -1.49 -19.61
N ASP A 257 2.38 -2.71 -20.01
CA ASP A 257 3.51 -3.50 -19.51
C ASP A 257 4.79 -3.36 -20.33
N ALA A 258 4.77 -2.61 -21.42
CA ALA A 258 5.91 -2.49 -22.32
C ALA A 258 6.66 -1.17 -22.08
N LEU A 259 7.97 -1.28 -21.87
CA LEU A 259 8.90 -0.17 -21.98
C LEU A 259 9.55 -0.21 -23.37
N ASN A 260 9.18 0.74 -24.22
CA ASN A 260 9.83 0.94 -25.52
C ASN A 260 10.97 1.94 -25.33
N TYR A 261 12.15 1.62 -25.85
CA TYR A 261 13.30 2.52 -25.77
C TYR A 261 14.17 2.46 -27.03
N THR A 262 14.84 3.56 -27.31
CA THR A 262 15.86 3.68 -28.35
C THR A 262 17.10 4.35 -27.79
N LEU A 263 18.25 3.72 -28.01
CA LEU A 263 19.58 4.22 -27.67
C LEU A 263 20.33 4.55 -28.97
N LYS A 264 20.75 5.80 -29.13
CA LYS A 264 21.50 6.33 -30.27
C LYS A 264 22.97 6.44 -29.87
N GLY A 265 23.70 5.35 -30.06
CA GLY A 265 25.17 5.33 -30.01
C GLY A 265 25.79 5.36 -31.40
N TYR A 266 26.96 4.72 -31.55
CA TYR A 266 27.61 4.50 -32.86
C TYR A 266 26.73 3.70 -33.85
N LYS A 267 25.80 2.89 -33.32
CA LYS A 267 24.67 2.29 -34.05
C LYS A 267 23.40 2.54 -33.24
N THR A 268 22.28 2.76 -33.93
CA THR A 268 20.97 2.89 -33.28
C THR A 268 20.48 1.50 -32.85
N PHE A 269 20.10 1.39 -31.58
CA PHE A 269 19.48 0.19 -31.02
C PHE A 269 18.07 0.55 -30.53
N SER A 270 17.05 -0.15 -31.02
CA SER A 270 15.66 0.02 -30.61
C SER A 270 15.13 -1.32 -30.12
N SER A 271 14.47 -1.30 -28.96
CA SER A 271 13.92 -2.51 -28.35
C SER A 271 12.66 -2.19 -27.54
N ALA A 272 11.88 -3.24 -27.29
CA ALA A 272 10.74 -3.22 -26.40
C ALA A 272 10.95 -4.33 -25.38
N VAL A 273 10.91 -3.99 -24.10
CA VAL A 273 11.05 -4.96 -23.01
C VAL A 273 9.77 -4.96 -22.20
N LYS A 274 9.27 -6.16 -21.91
CA LYS A 274 8.32 -6.38 -20.82
C LYS A 274 9.16 -6.67 -19.58
N PRO A 275 9.12 -5.83 -18.55
CA PRO A 275 9.86 -6.14 -17.32
C PRO A 275 9.27 -7.42 -16.71
N ASP A 276 9.98 -8.53 -16.82
CA ASP A 276 9.71 -9.74 -16.06
C ASP A 276 10.71 -9.82 -14.90
N GLY A 277 10.29 -10.33 -13.74
CA GLY A 277 11.05 -10.21 -12.49
C GLY A 277 12.39 -10.97 -12.43
N ASN A 278 12.92 -11.44 -13.55
CA ASN A 278 14.15 -12.23 -13.64
C ASN A 278 15.38 -11.41 -14.04
N THR A 279 15.33 -10.08 -13.96
CA THR A 279 16.47 -9.21 -14.32
C THR A 279 17.19 -8.51 -13.14
N PRO A 280 17.37 -9.12 -11.94
CA PRO A 280 18.05 -8.44 -10.83
C PRO A 280 19.54 -8.16 -11.11
N ILE A 281 20.18 -8.95 -11.99
CA ILE A 281 21.61 -8.80 -12.37
C ILE A 281 21.85 -7.59 -13.28
N PHE A 282 20.81 -6.87 -13.71
CA PHE A 282 20.99 -5.61 -14.44
C PHE A 282 20.66 -4.38 -13.60
N LEU A 283 19.92 -4.52 -12.50
CA LEU A 283 19.46 -3.35 -11.75
C LEU A 283 20.63 -2.55 -11.16
N LYS A 284 21.57 -3.23 -10.50
CA LYS A 284 22.70 -2.56 -9.84
C LYS A 284 23.59 -1.87 -10.87
N GLU A 285 23.90 -2.54 -11.97
CA GLU A 285 24.69 -2.04 -13.08
C GLU A 285 24.00 -0.86 -13.76
N LEU A 286 22.71 -0.97 -14.07
CA LEU A 286 21.93 0.11 -14.68
C LEU A 286 21.85 1.34 -13.78
N PHE A 287 21.58 1.13 -12.49
CA PHE A 287 21.54 2.21 -11.51
C PHE A 287 22.91 2.89 -11.36
N THR A 288 24.00 2.11 -11.37
CA THR A 288 25.38 2.64 -11.32
C THR A 288 25.73 3.44 -12.58
N ILE A 289 25.20 3.09 -13.76
CA ILE A 289 25.42 3.87 -15.00
C ILE A 289 24.63 5.18 -14.97
N TYR A 290 23.50 5.18 -14.26
CA TYR A 290 22.63 6.35 -14.12
C TYR A 290 23.17 7.40 -13.13
N GLU A 291 23.76 6.98 -12.00
CA GLU A 291 24.44 7.88 -11.04
C GLU A 291 25.68 8.56 -11.63
#